data_AF-A0A6N6KT03-F1
#
_entry.id   AF-A0A6N6KT03-F1
#
_cell.length_a   1.000
_cell.length_b   1.000
_cell.length_c   1.000
_cell.angle_alpha   90.00
_cell.angle_beta   90.00
_cell.angle_gamma   90.00
#
_symmetry.space_group_name_H-M   'P 1'
#
loop_
_entity.id
_entity.type
_entity.pdbx_description
1 polymer ?
#
loop_
_entity_poly.entity_id
_entity_poly.type
_entity_poly.pdbx_seq_one_letter_code
_entity_poly.pdbx_strand_id
1 'polypeptide(L)'
;MNKSEETPLPWKFESKYLRLNMMIFSLYIFAFELLKAAIVNGVKSEFVDWEYSKEQLQELKNDDSPMGKLAYEGYANNLTEFEQAIGEKYNTPDNYLLIPCATWLKNNEAISSNEVNVIMEIRNHRNQIAHEMPKFLFDSEHNLDLELFAHVRDILSKIDLFWFRMDIHFNPETWEELDSTEISDNEVISTREAFLHLASRAVEEYAKEIASSDNE
;
A
#
# COMPACT_ATOMS: atom_id res chain seq x y z
N MET A 1 -25.63 22.57 -48.49
CA MET A 1 -25.26 21.47 -47.58
C MET A 1 -24.39 22.07 -46.51
N ASN A 2 -24.95 22.25 -45.31
CA ASN A 2 -24.18 22.69 -44.14
C ASN A 2 -23.16 21.58 -43.83
N LYS A 3 -21.88 21.93 -43.86
CA LYS A 3 -20.87 21.16 -43.13
C LYS A 3 -21.28 21.26 -41.66
N SER A 4 -21.70 20.16 -41.06
CA SER A 4 -21.79 20.07 -39.62
C SER A 4 -20.41 20.42 -39.07
N GLU A 5 -20.30 21.50 -38.32
CA GLU A 5 -19.15 21.76 -37.47
C GLU A 5 -19.08 20.59 -36.49
N GLU A 6 -18.21 19.62 -36.79
CA GLU A 6 -17.81 18.61 -35.82
C GLU A 6 -17.14 19.37 -34.69
N THR A 7 -17.86 19.51 -33.57
CA THR A 7 -17.26 19.92 -32.30
C THR A 7 -16.06 19.01 -32.07
N PRO A 8 -14.83 19.53 -31.94
CA PRO A 8 -13.66 18.71 -31.74
C PRO A 8 -13.90 17.82 -30.52
N LEU A 9 -13.53 16.53 -30.65
CA LEU A 9 -13.54 15.62 -29.51
C LEU A 9 -12.77 16.30 -28.37
N PRO A 10 -13.28 16.29 -27.13
CA PRO A 10 -12.54 16.83 -26.00
C PRO A 10 -11.14 16.21 -25.99
N TRP A 11 -10.08 17.00 -25.79
CA TRP A 11 -8.68 16.55 -25.86
C TRP A 11 -8.40 15.27 -25.04
N LYS A 12 -9.13 15.04 -23.93
CA LYS A 12 -9.09 13.80 -23.14
C LYS A 12 -9.39 12.51 -23.93
N PHE A 13 -10.07 12.58 -25.08
CA PHE A 13 -10.37 11.42 -25.94
C PHE A 13 -9.25 11.08 -26.94
N GLU A 14 -8.21 11.89 -27.07
CA GLU A 14 -7.06 11.48 -27.86
C GLU A 14 -6.36 10.32 -27.16
N SER A 15 -6.00 9.29 -27.95
CA SER A 15 -5.44 8.03 -27.47
C SER A 15 -4.26 8.21 -26.49
N LYS A 16 -3.46 9.26 -26.68
CA LYS A 16 -2.31 9.59 -25.84
C LYS A 16 -2.71 10.05 -24.43
N TYR A 17 -3.68 10.95 -24.29
CA TYR A 17 -4.14 11.41 -22.97
C TYR A 17 -4.96 10.36 -22.24
N LEU A 18 -5.78 9.58 -22.98
CA LEU A 18 -6.50 8.47 -22.38
C LEU A 18 -5.52 7.44 -21.80
N ARG A 19 -4.45 7.12 -22.54
CA ARG A 19 -3.39 6.22 -22.07
C ARG A 19 -2.69 6.79 -20.84
N LEU A 20 -2.30 8.07 -20.87
CA LEU A 20 -1.67 8.72 -19.73
C LEU A 20 -2.55 8.67 -18.48
N ASN A 21 -3.84 8.99 -18.62
CA ASN A 21 -4.80 8.92 -17.51
C ASN A 21 -4.91 7.50 -16.95
N MET A 22 -5.01 6.48 -17.81
CA MET A 22 -5.02 5.08 -17.37
C MET A 22 -3.73 4.69 -16.63
N MET A 23 -2.57 5.17 -17.10
CA MET A 23 -1.28 4.94 -16.44
C MET A 23 -1.24 5.59 -15.05
N ILE A 24 -1.68 6.84 -14.92
CA ILE A 24 -1.76 7.55 -13.65
C ILE A 24 -2.71 6.84 -12.67
N PHE A 25 -3.90 6.41 -13.12
CA PHE A 25 -4.83 5.67 -12.25
C PHE A 25 -4.26 4.32 -11.80
N SER A 26 -3.61 3.60 -12.73
CA SER A 26 -2.97 2.32 -12.41
C SER A 26 -1.83 2.51 -11.41
N LEU A 27 -1.03 3.56 -11.57
CA LEU A 27 0.04 3.91 -10.64
C LEU A 27 -0.49 4.24 -9.24
N TYR A 28 -1.60 4.98 -9.15
CA TYR A 28 -2.21 5.29 -7.86
C TYR A 28 -2.77 4.05 -7.17
N ILE A 29 -3.51 3.20 -7.90
CA ILE A 29 -4.04 1.95 -7.36
C ILE A 29 -2.90 1.06 -6.88
N PHE A 30 -1.83 0.95 -7.68
CA PHE A 30 -0.64 0.20 -7.32
C PHE A 30 0.02 0.75 -6.04
N ALA A 31 0.21 2.07 -5.94
CA ALA A 31 0.80 2.70 -4.77
C ALA A 31 -0.06 2.48 -3.51
N PHE A 32 -1.39 2.57 -3.63
CA PHE A 32 -2.32 2.24 -2.54
C PHE A 32 -2.17 0.79 -2.09
N GLU A 33 -2.08 -0.16 -3.02
CA GLU A 33 -1.94 -1.58 -2.68
C GLU A 33 -0.60 -1.88 -1.99
N LEU A 34 0.49 -1.21 -2.40
CA LEU A 34 1.78 -1.29 -1.69
C LEU A 34 1.67 -0.76 -0.26
N LEU A 35 1.06 0.42 -0.07
CA LEU A 35 0.87 1.02 1.25
C LEU A 35 0.00 0.14 2.15
N LYS A 36 -1.13 -0.36 1.63
CA LYS A 36 -2.02 -1.27 2.36
C LYS A 36 -1.29 -2.54 2.77
N ALA A 37 -0.50 -3.14 1.87
CA ALA A 37 0.29 -4.32 2.18
C ALA A 37 1.36 -4.04 3.25
N ALA A 38 2.07 -2.91 3.15
CA ALA A 38 3.07 -2.50 4.15
C ALA A 38 2.47 -2.31 5.54
N ILE A 39 1.25 -1.77 5.62
CA ILE A 39 0.51 -1.61 6.87
C ILE A 39 -0.01 -2.96 7.38
N VAL A 40 -0.86 -3.62 6.60
CA VAL A 40 -1.64 -4.78 7.09
C VAL A 40 -0.74 -5.99 7.26
N ASN A 41 0.11 -6.31 6.28
CA ASN A 41 0.95 -7.50 6.37
C ASN A 41 2.10 -7.29 7.34
N GLY A 42 2.65 -6.08 7.43
CA GLY A 42 3.67 -5.76 8.44
C GLY A 42 3.13 -5.95 9.86
N VAL A 43 1.93 -5.45 10.14
CA VAL A 43 1.30 -5.67 11.45
C VAL A 43 0.96 -7.15 11.64
N LYS A 44 0.45 -7.87 10.64
CA LYS A 44 0.21 -9.32 10.77
C LYS A 44 1.49 -10.09 11.09
N SER A 45 2.60 -9.79 10.42
CA SER A 45 3.87 -10.51 10.61
C SER A 45 4.47 -10.29 12.00
N GLU A 46 4.15 -9.20 12.68
CA GLU A 46 4.57 -8.98 14.07
C GLU A 46 3.95 -10.02 15.04
N PHE A 47 2.74 -10.48 14.75
CA PHE A 47 2.05 -11.45 15.62
C PHE A 47 2.14 -12.87 15.06
N VAL A 48 2.12 -13.03 13.75
CA VAL A 48 1.95 -14.31 13.08
C VAL A 48 3.09 -14.52 12.08
N ASP A 49 4.11 -15.26 12.50
CA ASP A 49 5.28 -15.61 11.67
C ASP A 49 4.92 -16.49 10.46
N TRP A 50 3.86 -17.29 10.58
CA TRP A 50 3.46 -18.24 9.53
C TRP A 50 1.94 -18.30 9.36
N GLU A 51 1.45 -17.99 8.16
CA GLU A 51 0.05 -18.20 7.81
C GLU A 51 -0.19 -19.67 7.45
N TYR A 52 -0.95 -20.37 8.28
CA TYR A 52 -1.42 -21.70 7.97
C TYR A 52 -2.68 -21.65 7.09
N SER A 53 -2.75 -22.50 6.08
CA SER A 53 -3.99 -22.75 5.35
C SER A 53 -5.06 -23.34 6.28
N LYS A 54 -6.33 -23.29 5.88
CA LYS A 54 -7.42 -23.89 6.67
C LYS A 54 -7.21 -25.39 6.86
N GLU A 55 -6.69 -26.06 5.85
CA GLU A 55 -6.38 -27.49 5.86
C GLU A 55 -5.24 -27.77 6.86
N GLN A 56 -4.15 -26.98 6.80
CA GLN A 56 -3.02 -27.12 7.73
C GLN A 56 -3.43 -26.86 9.18
N LEU A 57 -4.27 -25.86 9.44
CA LEU A 57 -4.80 -25.62 10.77
C LEU A 57 -5.67 -26.77 11.27
N GLN A 58 -6.44 -27.39 10.38
CA GLN A 58 -7.27 -28.53 10.73
C GLN A 58 -6.40 -29.77 11.01
N GLU A 59 -5.33 -29.97 10.26
CA GLU A 59 -4.33 -31.02 10.50
C GLU A 59 -3.63 -30.82 11.85
N LEU A 60 -3.12 -29.61 12.12
CA LEU A 60 -2.48 -29.27 13.40
C LEU A 60 -3.43 -29.44 14.59
N LYS A 61 -4.68 -29.01 14.44
CA LYS A 61 -5.70 -29.16 15.48
C LYS A 61 -6.03 -30.62 15.78
N ASN A 62 -5.88 -31.50 14.78
CA ASN A 62 -6.12 -32.94 14.91
C ASN A 62 -4.85 -33.71 15.28
N ASP A 63 -3.68 -33.07 15.28
CA ASP A 63 -2.43 -33.70 15.69
C ASP A 63 -2.36 -33.79 17.22
N ASP A 64 -2.58 -35.01 17.73
CA ASP A 64 -2.54 -35.29 19.15
C ASP A 64 -1.13 -35.30 19.76
N SER A 65 -0.09 -35.19 18.93
CA SER A 65 1.29 -35.12 19.39
C SER A 65 1.53 -33.87 20.26
N PRO A 66 2.43 -33.94 21.25
CA PRO A 66 2.78 -32.77 22.04
C PRO A 66 3.25 -31.58 21.18
N MET A 67 3.95 -31.87 20.07
CA MET A 67 4.45 -30.84 19.16
C MET A 67 3.33 -30.19 18.35
N GLY A 68 2.38 -30.98 17.83
CA GLY A 68 1.21 -30.47 17.11
C GLY A 68 0.33 -29.59 17.99
N LYS A 69 0.07 -30.01 19.23
CA LYS A 69 -0.67 -29.20 20.22
C LYS A 69 0.02 -27.89 20.53
N LEU A 70 1.32 -27.92 20.82
CA LEU A 70 2.10 -26.70 21.08
C LEU A 70 2.08 -25.75 19.89
N ALA A 71 2.24 -26.26 18.67
CA ALA A 71 2.18 -25.43 17.46
C ALA A 71 0.80 -24.80 17.26
N TYR A 72 -0.28 -25.57 17.41
CA TYR A 72 -1.64 -25.06 17.30
C TYR A 72 -1.98 -24.02 18.37
N GLU A 73 -1.63 -24.30 19.63
CA GLU A 73 -1.86 -23.39 20.76
C GLU A 73 -1.06 -22.10 20.60
N GLY A 74 0.21 -22.20 20.20
CA GLY A 74 1.06 -21.04 19.90
C GLY A 74 0.43 -20.16 18.83
N TYR A 75 0.05 -20.74 17.69
CA TYR A 75 -0.63 -19.99 16.63
C TYR A 75 -1.96 -19.37 17.09
N ALA A 76 -2.79 -20.10 17.85
CA ALA A 76 -4.05 -19.58 18.36
C ALA A 76 -3.87 -18.42 19.35
N ASN A 77 -2.82 -18.46 20.17
CA ASN A 77 -2.46 -17.38 21.09
C ASN A 77 -2.03 -16.14 20.30
N ASN A 78 -1.14 -16.30 19.32
CA ASN A 78 -0.70 -15.22 18.44
C ASN A 78 -1.86 -14.53 17.71
N LEU A 79 -2.83 -15.31 17.20
CA LEU A 79 -4.05 -14.75 16.63
C LEU A 79 -4.85 -13.95 17.65
N THR A 80 -4.98 -14.47 18.87
CA THR A 80 -5.71 -13.79 19.94
C THR A 80 -5.04 -12.47 20.32
N GLU A 81 -3.70 -12.43 20.37
CA GLU A 81 -2.92 -11.22 20.63
C GLU A 81 -3.10 -10.18 19.53
N PHE A 82 -3.06 -10.59 18.25
CA PHE A 82 -3.38 -9.71 17.12
C PHE A 82 -4.79 -9.12 17.27
N GLU A 83 -5.79 -9.95 17.52
CA GLU A 83 -7.19 -9.51 17.62
C GLU A 83 -7.41 -8.55 18.80
N GLN A 84 -6.68 -8.74 19.92
CA GLN A 84 -6.70 -7.82 21.06
C GLN A 84 -5.98 -6.51 20.76
N ALA A 85 -4.85 -6.55 20.05
CA ALA A 85 -4.06 -5.37 19.73
C ALA A 85 -4.76 -4.45 18.71
N ILE A 86 -5.44 -5.05 17.73
CA ILE A 86 -6.05 -4.33 16.61
C ILE A 86 -7.56 -4.11 16.81
N GLY A 87 -8.22 -4.95 17.62
CA GLY A 87 -9.67 -4.90 17.84
C GLY A 87 -10.49 -5.50 16.69
N GLU A 88 -9.85 -6.18 15.75
CA GLU A 88 -10.47 -6.82 14.58
C GLU A 88 -9.99 -8.26 14.43
N LYS A 89 -10.83 -9.10 13.81
CA LYS A 89 -10.48 -10.50 13.55
C LYS A 89 -9.36 -10.62 12.54
N TYR A 90 -8.46 -11.59 12.73
CA TYR A 90 -7.33 -11.81 11.81
C TYR A 90 -7.78 -12.06 10.36
N ASN A 91 -8.90 -12.78 10.19
CA ASN A 91 -9.44 -13.16 8.89
C ASN A 91 -10.37 -12.11 8.24
N THR A 92 -10.50 -10.94 8.85
CA THR A 92 -11.21 -9.80 8.27
C THR A 92 -10.51 -9.38 6.98
N PRO A 93 -11.24 -9.03 5.89
CA PRO A 93 -10.60 -8.62 4.65
C PRO A 93 -9.69 -7.40 4.86
N ASP A 94 -8.53 -7.36 4.22
CA ASP A 94 -7.48 -6.35 4.48
C ASP A 94 -7.98 -4.89 4.37
N ASN A 95 -8.97 -4.64 3.51
CA ASN A 95 -9.59 -3.32 3.38
C ASN A 95 -10.22 -2.81 4.69
N TYR A 96 -10.71 -3.72 5.55
CA TYR A 96 -11.26 -3.40 6.86
C TYR A 96 -10.18 -3.40 7.95
N LEU A 97 -9.07 -4.12 7.74
CA LEU A 97 -7.91 -4.11 8.64
C LEU A 97 -7.02 -2.88 8.49
N LEU A 98 -7.07 -2.19 7.35
CA LEU A 98 -6.17 -1.06 7.05
C LEU A 98 -6.13 0.02 8.13
N ILE A 99 -7.30 0.55 8.55
CA ILE A 99 -7.36 1.64 9.54
C ILE A 99 -7.04 1.15 10.97
N PRO A 100 -7.55 0.00 11.42
CA PRO A 100 -7.11 -0.60 12.68
C PRO A 100 -5.59 -0.85 12.75
N CYS A 101 -4.98 -1.41 11.71
CA CYS A 101 -3.53 -1.62 11.64
C CYS A 101 -2.76 -0.29 11.59
N ALA A 102 -3.23 0.71 10.84
CA ALA A 102 -2.64 2.05 10.87
C ALA A 102 -2.73 2.70 12.26
N THR A 103 -3.82 2.45 13.00
CA THR A 103 -3.98 2.93 14.38
C THR A 103 -2.99 2.26 15.32
N TRP A 104 -2.72 0.96 15.13
CA TRP A 104 -1.68 0.25 15.86
C TRP A 104 -0.29 0.82 15.58
N LEU A 105 0.05 1.07 14.30
CA LEU A 105 1.30 1.73 13.92
C LEU A 105 1.44 3.11 14.57
N LYS A 106 0.35 3.88 14.63
CA LYS A 106 0.32 5.17 15.33
C LYS A 106 0.53 5.03 16.85
N ASN A 107 0.04 3.96 17.47
CA ASN A 107 0.27 3.71 18.90
C ASN A 107 1.71 3.26 19.19
N ASN A 108 2.41 2.74 18.17
CA ASN A 108 3.84 2.41 18.21
C ASN A 108 4.71 3.54 17.64
N GLU A 109 4.17 4.76 17.52
CA GLU A 109 4.88 5.97 17.08
C GLU A 109 5.48 5.91 15.65
N ALA A 110 5.13 4.90 14.86
CA ALA A 110 5.59 4.74 13.48
C ALA A 110 5.03 5.83 12.54
N ILE A 111 3.79 6.25 12.80
CA ILE A 111 3.08 7.30 12.06
C ILE A 111 2.26 8.16 13.03
N SER A 112 1.91 9.36 12.60
CA SER A 112 1.10 10.31 13.37
C SER A 112 -0.41 10.07 13.21
N SER A 113 -1.20 10.63 14.13
CA SER A 113 -2.67 10.66 14.01
C SER A 113 -3.15 11.35 12.73
N ASN A 114 -2.40 12.35 12.25
CA ASN A 114 -2.71 13.02 10.98
C ASN A 114 -2.53 12.05 9.81
N GLU A 115 -1.46 11.27 9.80
CA GLU A 115 -1.20 10.29 8.74
C GLU A 115 -2.25 9.17 8.72
N VAL A 116 -2.79 8.77 9.88
CA VAL A 116 -3.95 7.84 9.92
C VAL A 116 -5.17 8.43 9.19
N ASN A 117 -5.45 9.73 9.37
CA ASN A 117 -6.54 10.39 8.65
C ASN A 117 -6.25 10.46 7.15
N VAL A 118 -5.01 10.77 6.76
CA VAL A 118 -4.59 10.79 5.35
C VAL A 118 -4.72 9.40 4.72
N ILE A 119 -4.37 8.31 5.42
CA ILE A 119 -4.60 6.93 4.94
C ILE A 119 -6.09 6.67 4.68
N MET A 120 -6.99 7.19 5.52
CA MET A 120 -8.43 7.09 5.31
C MET A 120 -8.87 7.86 4.06
N GLU A 121 -8.33 9.05 3.83
CA GLU A 121 -8.58 9.85 2.62
C GLU A 121 -8.08 9.14 1.35
N ILE A 122 -6.87 8.61 1.38
CA ILE A 122 -6.28 7.79 0.29
C ILE A 122 -7.20 6.59 -0.01
N ARG A 123 -7.64 5.86 1.02
CA ARG A 123 -8.57 4.72 0.85
C ARG A 123 -9.87 5.15 0.20
N ASN A 124 -10.44 6.28 0.63
CA ASN A 124 -11.69 6.80 0.08
C ASN A 124 -11.51 7.23 -1.38
N HIS A 125 -10.42 7.91 -1.71
CA HIS A 125 -10.11 8.31 -3.08
C HIS A 125 -9.91 7.08 -3.99
N ARG A 126 -9.18 6.05 -3.52
CA ARG A 126 -9.06 4.78 -4.25
C ARG A 126 -10.43 4.14 -4.51
N ASN A 127 -11.32 4.13 -3.52
CA ASN A 127 -12.67 3.60 -3.70
C ASN A 127 -13.47 4.40 -4.73
N GLN A 128 -13.36 5.73 -4.72
CA GLN A 128 -13.96 6.58 -5.75
C GLN A 128 -13.43 6.23 -7.14
N ILE A 129 -12.11 6.11 -7.32
CA ILE A 129 -11.51 5.71 -8.59
C ILE A 129 -12.05 4.34 -9.04
N ALA A 130 -12.12 3.36 -8.14
CA ALA A 130 -12.58 2.02 -8.48
C ALA A 130 -14.06 1.97 -8.89
N HIS A 131 -14.93 2.74 -8.23
CA HIS A 131 -16.36 2.76 -8.51
C HIS A 131 -16.73 3.69 -9.67
N GLU A 132 -15.96 4.75 -9.88
CA GLU A 132 -16.28 5.83 -10.81
C GLU A 132 -15.22 6.00 -11.91
N MET A 133 -14.40 4.98 -12.18
CA MET A 133 -13.32 5.01 -13.18
C MET A 133 -13.76 5.64 -14.52
N PRO A 134 -14.95 5.34 -15.09
CA PRO A 134 -15.38 6.00 -16.32
C PRO A 134 -15.48 7.52 -16.18
N LYS A 135 -15.96 8.04 -15.03
CA LYS A 135 -16.02 9.49 -14.80
C LYS A 135 -14.62 10.10 -14.74
N PHE A 136 -13.69 9.46 -14.04
CA PHE A 136 -12.29 9.91 -13.98
C PHE A 136 -11.59 9.92 -15.36
N LEU A 137 -11.99 9.03 -16.28
CA LEU A 137 -11.46 9.00 -17.65
C LEU A 137 -12.09 10.04 -18.57
N PHE A 138 -13.38 10.34 -18.41
CA PHE A 138 -14.16 11.12 -19.39
C PHE A 138 -14.62 12.50 -18.91
N ASP A 139 -14.60 12.77 -17.61
CA ASP A 139 -15.02 14.04 -17.02
C ASP A 139 -13.80 14.94 -16.75
N SER A 140 -13.85 16.20 -17.17
CA SER A 140 -12.78 17.18 -16.90
C SER A 140 -12.68 17.56 -15.42
N GLU A 141 -13.75 17.42 -14.65
CA GLU A 141 -13.82 17.84 -13.25
C GLU A 141 -13.30 16.76 -12.28
N HIS A 142 -13.28 15.49 -12.69
CA HIS A 142 -12.80 14.38 -11.89
C HIS A 142 -11.34 14.07 -12.27
N ASN A 143 -10.40 14.51 -11.43
CA ASN A 143 -8.98 14.24 -11.61
C ASN A 143 -8.42 13.51 -10.38
N LEU A 144 -7.31 12.81 -10.60
CA LEU A 144 -6.59 12.16 -9.52
C LEU A 144 -6.03 13.23 -8.57
N ASP A 145 -6.15 12.98 -7.27
CA ASP A 145 -5.50 13.81 -6.27
C ASP A 145 -4.01 13.45 -6.17
N LEU A 146 -3.17 14.29 -6.76
CA LEU A 146 -1.71 14.12 -6.78
C LEU A 146 -1.09 14.39 -5.41
N GLU A 147 -1.74 15.16 -4.54
CA GLU A 147 -1.26 15.38 -3.17
C GLU A 147 -1.44 14.10 -2.35
N LEU A 148 -2.59 13.44 -2.48
CA LEU A 148 -2.79 12.11 -1.88
C LEU A 148 -1.78 11.08 -2.40
N PHE A 149 -1.39 11.14 -3.68
CA PHE A 149 -0.35 10.27 -4.21
C PHE A 149 1.03 10.55 -3.57
N ALA A 150 1.40 11.81 -3.39
CA ALA A 150 2.63 12.18 -2.69
C ALA A 150 2.61 11.65 -1.24
N HIS A 151 1.49 11.80 -0.54
CA HIS A 151 1.33 11.26 0.80
C HIS A 151 1.43 9.74 0.87
N VAL A 152 0.99 8.98 -0.15
CA VAL A 152 1.21 7.53 -0.18
C VAL A 152 2.70 7.21 -0.11
N ARG A 153 3.53 7.94 -0.86
CA ARG A 153 4.99 7.72 -0.88
C ARG A 153 5.61 8.03 0.48
N ASP A 154 5.29 9.19 1.04
CA ASP A 154 5.86 9.63 2.32
C ASP A 154 5.53 8.67 3.46
N ILE A 155 4.27 8.22 3.52
CA ILE A 155 3.81 7.28 4.54
C ILE A 155 4.43 5.89 4.31
N LEU A 156 4.50 5.42 3.06
CA LEU A 156 5.11 4.13 2.74
C LEU A 156 6.58 4.09 3.19
N SER A 157 7.38 5.12 2.89
CA SER A 157 8.78 5.19 3.31
C SER A 157 8.93 5.15 4.83
N LYS A 158 8.08 5.88 5.57
CA LYS A 158 8.10 5.84 7.05
C LYS A 158 7.77 4.46 7.61
N ILE A 159 6.77 3.79 7.05
CA ILE A 159 6.36 2.47 7.50
C ILE A 159 7.43 1.43 7.19
N ASP A 160 8.01 1.47 5.99
CA ASP A 160 9.09 0.55 5.63
C ASP A 160 10.33 0.76 6.51
N LEU A 161 10.67 2.02 6.82
CA LEU A 161 11.73 2.34 7.76
C LEU A 161 11.43 1.83 9.17
N PHE A 162 10.19 2.00 9.66
CA PHE A 162 9.78 1.46 10.96
C PHE A 162 10.01 -0.05 11.04
N TRP A 163 9.55 -0.80 10.03
CA TRP A 163 9.75 -2.25 9.99
C TRP A 163 11.22 -2.65 9.92
N PHE A 164 12.02 -1.93 9.13
CA PHE A 164 13.47 -2.14 9.07
C PHE A 164 14.14 -1.93 10.43
N ARG A 165 13.78 -0.86 11.15
CA ARG A 165 14.32 -0.56 12.49
C ARG A 165 13.91 -1.63 13.51
N MET A 166 12.67 -2.11 13.44
CA MET A 166 12.21 -3.21 14.28
C MET A 166 12.99 -4.50 13.99
N ASP A 167 13.17 -4.85 12.72
CA ASP A 167 13.88 -6.07 12.33
C ASP A 167 15.34 -6.07 12.82
N ILE A 168 16.05 -4.93 12.71
CA ILE A 168 17.40 -4.81 13.29
C ILE A 168 17.38 -4.98 14.81
N HIS A 169 16.39 -4.43 15.50
CA HIS A 169 16.30 -4.50 16.95
C HIS A 169 16.08 -5.93 17.45
N PHE A 170 15.22 -6.69 16.78
CA PHE A 170 14.82 -8.03 17.21
C PHE A 170 15.71 -9.15 16.65
N ASN A 171 16.36 -8.94 15.50
CA ASN A 171 17.23 -9.92 14.85
C ASN A 171 18.68 -9.41 14.69
N PRO A 172 19.35 -8.98 15.76
CA PRO A 172 20.67 -8.34 15.67
C PRO A 172 21.75 -9.23 15.05
N GLU A 173 21.64 -10.56 15.19
CA GLU A 173 22.53 -11.54 14.57
C GLU A 173 22.45 -11.57 13.03
N THR A 174 21.31 -11.15 12.47
CA THR A 174 21.15 -11.01 11.01
C THR A 174 21.89 -9.77 10.49
N TRP A 175 22.14 -8.80 11.38
CA TRP A 175 22.65 -7.47 11.06
C TRP A 175 23.98 -7.15 11.77
N GLU A 176 24.77 -8.16 12.17
CA GLU A 176 26.00 -7.97 12.99
C GLU A 176 27.01 -7.00 12.36
N GLU A 177 27.06 -6.92 11.03
CA GLU A 177 27.98 -6.04 10.29
C GLU A 177 27.45 -4.60 10.16
N LEU A 178 26.23 -4.34 10.62
CA LEU A 178 25.46 -3.15 10.33
C LEU A 178 25.30 -2.31 11.60
N ASP A 179 26.04 -1.19 11.70
CA ASP A 179 25.77 -0.23 12.77
C ASP A 179 24.51 0.58 12.42
N SER A 180 23.38 0.15 12.97
CA SER A 180 22.09 0.81 12.77
C SER A 180 22.10 2.30 13.16
N THR A 181 23.01 2.74 14.03
CA THR A 181 23.12 4.14 14.43
C THR A 181 23.88 5.01 13.42
N GLU A 182 24.63 4.38 12.50
CA GLU A 182 25.37 5.06 11.44
C GLU A 182 24.57 5.20 10.14
N ILE A 183 23.52 4.39 9.95
CA ILE A 183 22.66 4.46 8.76
C ILE A 183 21.62 5.56 8.93
N SER A 184 21.73 6.57 8.06
CA SER A 184 20.75 7.64 7.99
C SER A 184 19.46 7.13 7.34
N ASP A 185 18.31 7.60 7.83
CA ASP A 185 16.99 7.19 7.34
C ASP A 185 16.80 7.43 5.83
N ASN A 186 17.49 8.42 5.26
CA ASN A 186 17.45 8.72 3.84
C ASN A 186 18.26 7.76 2.95
N GLU A 187 19.07 6.88 3.54
CA GLU A 187 19.85 5.86 2.83
C GLU A 187 19.10 4.53 2.73
N VAL A 188 18.03 4.38 3.51
CA VAL A 188 17.19 3.18 3.51
C VAL A 188 16.08 3.34 2.47
N ILE A 189 16.15 2.54 1.41
CA ILE A 189 15.10 2.47 0.38
C ILE A 189 14.59 1.04 0.33
N SER A 190 13.29 0.87 0.59
CA SER A 190 12.66 -0.43 0.47
C SER A 190 12.49 -0.83 -0.99
N THR A 191 12.39 -2.14 -1.26
CA THR A 191 12.06 -2.63 -2.59
C THR A 191 10.74 -2.04 -3.11
N ARG A 192 9.73 -1.87 -2.24
CA ARG A 192 8.43 -1.30 -2.60
C ARG A 192 8.58 0.15 -3.06
N GLU A 193 9.36 0.94 -2.32
CA GLU A 193 9.66 2.33 -2.66
C GLU A 193 10.45 2.42 -3.97
N ALA A 194 11.47 1.60 -4.16
CA ALA A 194 12.25 1.55 -5.39
C ALA A 194 11.36 1.25 -6.61
N PHE A 195 10.46 0.26 -6.50
CA PHE A 195 9.51 -0.04 -7.58
C PHE A 195 8.54 1.10 -7.84
N LEU A 196 7.99 1.73 -6.79
CA LEU A 196 7.09 2.86 -6.94
C LEU A 196 7.79 4.05 -7.59
N HIS A 197 9.05 4.30 -7.26
CA HIS A 197 9.87 5.33 -7.88
C HIS A 197 10.08 5.07 -9.38
N LEU A 198 10.48 3.85 -9.75
CA LEU A 198 10.66 3.46 -11.15
C LEU A 198 9.35 3.58 -11.96
N ALA A 199 8.24 3.11 -11.39
CA ALA A 199 6.94 3.21 -12.03
C ALA A 199 6.51 4.67 -12.21
N SER A 200 6.71 5.51 -11.19
CA SER A 200 6.39 6.94 -11.26
C SER A 200 7.21 7.63 -12.35
N ARG A 201 8.51 7.36 -12.42
CA ARG A 201 9.40 7.91 -13.46
C ARG A 201 8.97 7.54 -14.87
N ALA A 202 8.59 6.27 -15.10
CA ALA A 202 8.11 5.84 -16.40
C ALA A 202 6.83 6.58 -16.84
N VAL A 203 5.91 6.85 -15.90
CA VAL A 203 4.70 7.65 -16.17
C VAL A 203 5.05 9.12 -16.44
N GLU A 204 5.96 9.70 -15.67
CA GLU A 204 6.43 11.08 -15.87
C GLU A 204 7.14 11.28 -17.22
N GLU A 205 7.96 10.32 -17.64
CA GLU A 205 8.63 10.34 -18.95
C GLU A 205 7.60 10.32 -20.08
N TYR A 206 6.60 9.43 -20.00
CA TYR A 206 5.51 9.40 -20.98
C TYR A 206 4.70 10.70 -21.01
N ALA A 207 4.43 11.31 -19.85
CA ALA A 207 3.74 12.58 -19.77
C ALA A 207 4.52 13.72 -20.47
N LYS A 208 5.85 13.73 -20.31
CA LYS A 208 6.74 14.71 -20.98
C LYS A 208 6.76 14.54 -22.50
N GLU A 209 6.73 13.30 -22.99
CA GLU A 209 6.64 13.01 -24.43
C GLU A 209 5.36 13.57 -25.04
N ILE A 210 4.21 13.37 -24.36
CA ILE A 210 2.93 13.92 -24.80
C ILE A 210 2.97 15.44 -24.85
N ALA A 211 3.43 16.08 -23.77
CA ALA A 211 3.51 17.54 -23.69
C ALA A 211 4.46 18.14 -24.75
N SER A 212 5.51 17.41 -25.13
CA SER A 212 6.42 17.83 -26.21
C SER A 212 5.76 17.73 -27.59
N SER A 213 4.94 16.69 -27.82
CA SER A 213 4.21 16.49 -29.07
C SER A 213 3.10 17.52 -29.34
N ASP A 214 2.63 18.22 -28.32
CA ASP A 214 1.62 19.28 -28.44
C ASP A 214 2.20 20.65 -28.76
N ASN A 215 3.52 20.81 -28.59
CA ASN A 215 4.26 22.05 -28.83
C ASN A 215 4.92 22.10 -30.23
N GLU A 216 4.77 21.05 -31.04
CA GLU A 216 5.19 20.97 -32.45
C GLU A 216 4.02 21.20 -33.41
#